data_AF-A0A9D9VKZ0-F1
#
_entry.id   AF-A0A9D9VKZ0-F1
#
_cell.length_a   1.000
_cell.length_b   1.000
_cell.length_c   1.000
_cell.angle_alpha   90.00
_cell.angle_beta   90.00
_cell.angle_gamma   90.00
#
_symmetry.space_group_name_H-M   'P 1'
#
loop_
_entity.id
_entity.type
_entity.pdbx_description
1 polymer ?
#
loop_
_entity_poly.entity_id
_entity_poly.type
_entity_poly.pdbx_seq_one_letter_code
_entity_poly.pdbx_strand_id
1 'polypeptide(L)'
;MSNFSMKMATSVAILGGIVASAVSAQAALNLPTQTCSYSFNTNMKQGSRGVDVMNLQKVLNMYAQTQVAEDGAGSPGMETTTFGPATKRAVNKFQALHLEELGITAPTGNVFAGTRGLLDEVCSGEVVTTTPPTTTTYPAGCTSASGFSPITGASCSTGAVTTTPTTGPVSATLAMSQPTGNLISGQAGAALATIVLSGNGTVSSVTLNRGGVSDQSTLSNVYLYDGATRLTDGYTFNNTGTLTMNNVNLAVNGSRTITVRGDVATGAAAGQTLSVILASYMVGTSATTVNLAGNALTVVNGTGLLSTANLSVTAPSPAAVSINAGAVNQNLWSNTLSVGLHAAHLRGMTVKMIGSAPTNTLSNVGLFVDGAKVSSATINANSQFVFDLASTPYSLTTGSHQIEVRGDVVGGANRNFYMSLEKGSDLMINDSQVSGGTVSVTPTYLSGTLNNLNAGLVTILNGTLTINQDTAFNNTTSLVGGATNVKMAAYKFTAYGEDVKVNSLSFSPSLTGMSGNAKLINVGLYINGGQVGSNQTATHATALTFSNLGSNLTVSVGTPVIVEVRGDVI
;
A
#
# COMPACT_ATOMS: atom_id res chain seq x y z
N MET A 1 -60.01 17.03 24.18
CA MET A 1 -58.72 16.30 24.13
C MET A 1 -58.34 16.19 22.66
N SER A 2 -57.44 17.04 22.15
CA SER A 2 -57.00 16.98 20.74
C SER A 2 -55.63 16.32 20.65
N ASN A 3 -55.48 15.40 19.71
CA ASN A 3 -54.23 14.69 19.43
C ASN A 3 -53.46 15.42 18.33
N PHE A 4 -52.23 15.82 18.62
CA PHE A 4 -51.27 16.33 17.64
C PHE A 4 -50.59 15.15 16.92
N SER A 5 -50.48 15.20 15.60
CA SER A 5 -49.69 14.26 14.81
C SER A 5 -48.90 15.02 13.75
N MET A 6 -47.57 14.90 13.78
CA MET A 6 -46.66 15.46 12.78
C MET A 6 -46.07 14.34 11.93
N LYS A 7 -46.19 14.48 10.60
CA LYS A 7 -45.50 13.63 9.62
C LYS A 7 -44.38 14.44 8.99
N MET A 8 -43.14 13.96 9.12
CA MET A 8 -42.01 14.49 8.34
C MET A 8 -41.98 13.81 6.97
N ALA A 9 -41.78 14.60 5.92
CA ALA A 9 -41.46 14.12 4.59
C ALA A 9 -40.12 14.72 4.17
N THR A 10 -39.13 13.87 3.89
CA THR A 10 -37.81 14.27 3.40
C THR A 10 -37.74 14.18 1.88
N SER A 11 -37.34 15.27 1.24
CA SER A 11 -36.82 15.23 -0.14
C SER A 11 -35.29 15.19 -0.07
N VAL A 12 -34.71 14.02 -0.30
CA VAL A 12 -33.25 13.85 -0.37
C VAL A 12 -32.81 14.13 -1.80
N ALA A 13 -32.15 15.26 -2.04
CA ALA A 13 -31.40 15.49 -3.26
C ALA A 13 -29.96 15.05 -3.04
N ILE A 14 -29.60 13.87 -3.55
CA ILE A 14 -28.20 13.42 -3.63
C ILE A 14 -27.56 14.21 -4.78
N LEU A 15 -27.00 15.37 -4.49
CA LEU A 15 -26.08 16.02 -5.42
C LEU A 15 -24.73 15.29 -5.33
N GLY A 16 -24.54 14.33 -6.24
CA GLY A 16 -23.21 13.87 -6.60
C GLY A 16 -22.42 15.05 -7.14
N GLY A 17 -21.39 15.48 -6.39
CA GLY A 17 -20.48 16.53 -6.83
C GLY A 17 -19.72 16.09 -8.07
N ILE A 18 -20.14 16.59 -9.23
CA ILE A 18 -19.32 16.59 -10.45
C ILE A 18 -18.35 17.76 -10.31
N VAL A 19 -17.10 17.44 -9.96
CA VAL A 19 -15.94 18.25 -10.33
C VAL A 19 -15.13 17.45 -11.34
N ALA A 20 -15.56 17.54 -12.61
CA ALA A 20 -14.63 17.55 -13.74
C ALA A 20 -14.39 19.05 -14.01
N SER A 21 -13.18 19.59 -14.15
CA SER A 21 -11.96 19.00 -14.67
C SER A 21 -10.81 19.89 -14.20
N ALA A 22 -9.74 19.31 -13.65
CA ALA A 22 -8.41 19.88 -13.76
C ALA A 22 -7.51 18.72 -14.15
N VAL A 23 -7.23 18.69 -15.45
CA VAL A 23 -6.11 18.09 -16.16
C VAL A 23 -5.20 17.20 -15.31
N SER A 24 -5.13 15.93 -15.69
CA SER A 24 -4.02 15.03 -15.41
C SER A 24 -2.67 15.76 -15.49
N ALA A 25 -2.05 16.05 -14.36
CA ALA A 25 -0.63 16.37 -14.27
C ALA A 25 0.12 15.13 -13.75
N GLN A 26 -0.09 14.00 -14.41
CA GLN A 26 0.85 12.89 -14.40
C GLN A 26 1.74 13.08 -15.64
N ALA A 27 2.65 14.04 -15.56
CA ALA A 27 3.74 14.22 -16.49
C ALA A 27 4.90 14.90 -15.75
N ALA A 28 5.95 14.11 -15.49
CA ALA A 28 7.34 14.46 -15.15
C ALA A 28 7.61 15.81 -14.46
N LEU A 29 8.10 15.77 -13.22
CA LEU A 29 8.63 16.93 -12.52
C LEU A 29 10.10 16.73 -12.11
N ASN A 30 10.92 16.26 -13.05
CA ASN A 30 12.34 16.54 -12.99
C ASN A 30 12.53 17.96 -13.52
N LEU A 31 13.16 18.83 -12.74
CA LEU A 31 13.60 20.13 -13.24
C LEU A 31 14.49 19.89 -14.48
N PRO A 32 14.24 20.57 -15.61
CA PRO A 32 15.13 20.43 -16.76
C PRO A 32 16.54 20.90 -16.38
N THR A 33 17.56 20.17 -16.81
CA THR A 33 18.97 20.55 -16.63
C THR A 33 19.21 21.90 -17.30
N GLN A 34 19.91 22.81 -16.60
CA GLN A 34 20.24 24.14 -17.11
C GLN A 34 21.75 24.26 -17.30
N THR A 35 22.18 25.07 -18.27
CA THR A 35 23.60 25.37 -18.43
C THR A 35 23.98 26.53 -17.51
N CYS A 36 24.59 26.23 -16.37
CA CYS A 36 25.17 27.24 -15.47
C CYS A 36 26.59 26.89 -15.01
N SER A 37 27.44 27.89 -14.80
CA SER A 37 28.86 27.71 -14.47
C SER A 37 29.16 27.79 -12.96
N TYR A 38 28.16 27.53 -12.11
CA TYR A 38 28.29 27.61 -10.65
C TYR A 38 28.74 26.28 -10.06
N SER A 39 29.53 26.34 -8.97
CA SER A 39 29.86 25.17 -8.14
C SER A 39 29.61 25.47 -6.66
N PHE A 40 29.09 24.49 -5.92
CA PHE A 40 28.64 24.64 -4.54
C PHE A 40 29.53 23.84 -3.58
N ASN A 41 30.54 24.53 -3.02
CA ASN A 41 31.53 23.88 -2.15
C ASN A 41 31.26 24.10 -0.64
N THR A 42 30.39 25.03 -0.28
CA THR A 42 30.13 25.38 1.13
C THR A 42 28.77 24.88 1.61
N ASN A 43 28.72 24.23 2.79
CA ASN A 43 27.45 23.94 3.47
C ASN A 43 26.69 25.24 3.79
N MET A 44 25.44 25.36 3.32
CA MET A 44 24.62 26.56 3.56
C MET A 44 23.32 26.23 4.30
N LYS A 45 22.97 27.10 5.24
CA LYS A 45 21.69 27.11 5.96
C LYS A 45 21.22 28.54 6.20
N GLN A 46 19.99 28.72 6.69
CA GLN A 46 19.49 30.04 7.06
C GLN A 46 20.47 30.78 7.99
N GLY A 47 20.79 32.03 7.63
CA GLY A 47 21.81 32.86 8.28
C GLY A 47 23.19 32.80 7.63
N SER A 48 23.44 31.86 6.72
CA SER A 48 24.71 31.79 5.97
C SER A 48 24.87 33.02 5.07
N ARG A 49 26.11 33.44 4.87
CA ARG A 49 26.46 34.54 3.97
C ARG A 49 27.60 34.17 3.04
N GLY A 50 27.58 34.66 1.80
CA GLY A 50 28.67 34.47 0.86
C GLY A 50 28.23 34.35 -0.60
N VAL A 51 29.21 34.14 -1.47
CA VAL A 51 29.01 34.02 -2.93
C VAL A 51 28.21 32.77 -3.30
N ASP A 52 28.42 31.64 -2.59
CA ASP A 52 27.67 30.40 -2.82
C ASP A 52 26.16 30.57 -2.55
N VAL A 53 25.79 31.44 -1.60
CA VAL A 53 24.38 31.76 -1.31
C VAL A 53 23.77 32.57 -2.45
N MET A 54 24.52 33.52 -3.01
CA MET A 54 24.08 34.29 -4.17
C MET A 54 23.93 33.39 -5.40
N ASN A 55 24.88 32.47 -5.63
CA ASN A 55 24.80 31.49 -6.73
C ASN A 55 23.63 30.52 -6.55
N LEU A 56 23.34 30.12 -5.30
CA LEU A 56 22.19 29.26 -4.98
C LEU A 56 20.89 29.97 -5.35
N GLN A 57 20.75 31.24 -5.00
CA GLN A 57 19.57 32.03 -5.35
C GLN A 57 19.42 32.15 -6.87
N LYS A 58 20.52 32.34 -7.61
CA LYS A 58 20.50 32.38 -9.08
C LYS A 58 19.98 31.07 -9.68
N VAL A 59 20.45 29.91 -9.20
CA VAL A 59 19.99 28.61 -9.69
C VAL A 59 18.52 28.37 -9.37
N LEU A 60 18.08 28.67 -8.14
CA LEU A 60 16.67 28.53 -7.75
C LEU A 60 15.75 29.46 -8.55
N ASN A 61 16.21 30.66 -8.89
CA ASN A 61 15.44 31.62 -9.70
C ASN A 61 15.35 31.24 -11.20
N MET A 62 16.09 30.24 -11.67
CA MET A 62 15.96 29.74 -13.05
C MET A 62 14.65 28.95 -13.26
N TYR A 63 14.00 28.55 -12.17
CA TYR A 63 12.80 27.73 -12.22
C TYR A 63 11.63 28.42 -11.53
N ALA A 64 10.51 28.54 -12.22
CA ALA A 64 9.29 29.11 -11.65
C ALA A 64 8.82 28.34 -10.39
N GLN A 65 9.09 27.04 -10.31
CA GLN A 65 8.70 26.22 -9.14
C GLN A 65 9.55 26.50 -7.90
N THR A 66 10.80 26.93 -8.04
CA THR A 66 11.74 27.11 -6.92
C THR A 66 12.20 28.55 -6.73
N GLN A 67 11.62 29.51 -7.46
CA GLN A 67 11.91 30.94 -7.34
C GLN A 67 11.89 31.45 -5.89
N VAL A 68 12.90 32.23 -5.54
CA VAL A 68 13.16 32.72 -4.17
C VAL A 68 12.20 33.82 -3.76
N ALA A 69 11.95 34.80 -4.65
CA ALA A 69 10.98 35.87 -4.48
C ALA A 69 10.53 36.41 -5.85
N GLU A 70 9.31 36.95 -5.91
CA GLU A 70 8.78 37.61 -7.11
C GLU A 70 9.44 38.98 -7.33
N ASP A 71 9.60 39.76 -6.24
CA ASP A 71 10.25 41.08 -6.24
C ASP A 71 11.13 41.28 -4.99
N GLY A 72 12.10 42.19 -5.08
CA GLY A 72 12.95 42.60 -3.97
C GLY A 72 14.15 41.68 -3.69
N ALA A 73 14.68 41.72 -2.47
CA ALA A 73 15.90 41.00 -2.13
C ALA A 73 15.76 39.47 -2.35
N GLY A 74 16.58 38.93 -3.24
CA GLY A 74 16.58 37.51 -3.62
C GLY A 74 15.75 37.18 -4.86
N SER A 75 15.03 38.12 -5.46
CA SER A 75 14.33 37.91 -6.74
C SER A 75 15.31 37.83 -7.92
N PRO A 76 14.88 37.37 -9.12
CA PRO A 76 15.75 37.30 -10.29
C PRO A 76 16.42 38.65 -10.60
N GLY A 77 17.76 38.68 -10.66
CA GLY A 77 18.56 39.89 -10.87
C GLY A 77 18.78 40.76 -9.63
N MET A 78 18.19 40.39 -8.49
CA MET A 78 18.33 41.03 -7.18
C MET A 78 18.83 40.03 -6.13
N GLU A 79 19.62 39.02 -6.54
CA GLU A 79 20.15 38.02 -5.63
C GLU A 79 21.09 38.64 -4.59
N THR A 80 21.05 38.08 -3.39
CA THR A 80 21.80 38.56 -2.23
C THR A 80 22.80 37.52 -1.76
N THR A 81 23.84 37.97 -1.06
CA THR A 81 24.77 37.06 -0.40
C THR A 81 24.23 36.50 0.91
N THR A 82 22.94 36.64 1.25
CA THR A 82 22.39 36.26 2.56
C THR A 82 21.30 35.21 2.42
N PHE A 83 21.43 34.11 3.17
CA PHE A 83 20.48 33.00 3.14
C PHE A 83 19.34 33.30 4.13
N GLY A 84 18.28 33.94 3.64
CA GLY A 84 17.11 34.31 4.43
C GLY A 84 16.00 33.25 4.45
N PRO A 85 14.87 33.55 5.12
CA PRO A 85 13.68 32.68 5.11
C PRO A 85 13.14 32.39 3.71
N ALA A 86 13.26 33.34 2.78
CA ALA A 86 12.84 33.17 1.38
C ALA A 86 13.69 32.11 0.66
N THR A 87 15.02 32.20 0.78
CA THR A 87 15.95 31.20 0.25
C THR A 87 15.69 29.82 0.86
N LYS A 88 15.39 29.74 2.16
CA LYS A 88 15.06 28.46 2.81
C LYS A 88 13.80 27.82 2.23
N ARG A 89 12.76 28.61 1.96
CA ARG A 89 11.53 28.10 1.33
C ARG A 89 11.80 27.60 -0.09
N ALA A 90 12.59 28.33 -0.86
CA ALA A 90 12.99 27.92 -2.20
C ALA A 90 13.78 26.61 -2.20
N VAL A 91 14.72 26.44 -1.26
CA VAL A 91 15.45 25.18 -1.05
C VAL A 91 14.50 24.04 -0.64
N ASN A 92 13.51 24.31 0.21
CA ASN A 92 12.51 23.30 0.56
C ASN A 92 11.72 22.83 -0.66
N LYS A 93 11.33 23.75 -1.55
CA LYS A 93 10.64 23.41 -2.80
C LYS A 93 11.55 22.59 -3.72
N PHE A 94 12.81 23.00 -3.88
CA PHE A 94 13.80 22.25 -4.65
C PHE A 94 13.98 20.82 -4.12
N GLN A 95 14.17 20.66 -2.81
CA GLN A 95 14.31 19.34 -2.17
C GLN A 95 13.03 18.50 -2.26
N ALA A 96 11.84 19.12 -2.19
CA ALA A 96 10.57 18.42 -2.34
C ALA A 96 10.39 17.84 -3.75
N LEU A 97 11.02 18.44 -4.75
CA LEU A 97 11.02 17.96 -6.12
C LEU A 97 12.07 16.87 -6.38
N HIS A 98 12.96 16.62 -5.40
CA HIS A 98 14.09 15.69 -5.53
C HIS A 98 14.29 14.80 -4.30
N LEU A 99 13.19 14.33 -3.69
CA LEU A 99 13.26 13.52 -2.45
C LEU A 99 13.96 12.17 -2.67
N GLU A 100 13.73 11.55 -3.83
CA GLU A 100 14.30 10.26 -4.18
C GLU A 100 15.81 10.38 -4.48
N GLU A 101 16.20 11.38 -5.27
CA GLU A 101 17.60 11.65 -5.64
C GLU A 101 18.44 12.07 -4.43
N LEU A 102 17.83 12.79 -3.48
CA LEU A 102 18.48 13.20 -2.23
C LEU A 102 18.45 12.13 -1.14
N GLY A 103 17.67 11.06 -1.31
CA GLY A 103 17.48 10.02 -0.29
C GLY A 103 16.90 10.55 1.03
N ILE A 104 16.04 11.57 0.96
CA ILE A 104 15.41 12.19 2.13
C ILE A 104 13.89 12.03 2.07
N THR A 105 13.25 11.82 3.23
CA THR A 105 11.79 11.64 3.32
C THR A 105 11.01 12.95 3.46
N ALA A 106 11.71 14.06 3.73
CA ALA A 106 11.15 15.40 3.78
C ALA A 106 12.23 16.47 3.53
N PRO A 107 11.89 17.64 2.97
CA PRO A 107 12.81 18.76 2.80
C PRO A 107 13.38 19.24 4.14
N THR A 108 14.69 19.51 4.18
CA THR A 108 15.39 19.98 5.38
C THR A 108 15.61 21.49 5.39
N GLY A 109 15.59 22.12 4.20
CA GLY A 109 15.84 23.55 4.00
C GLY A 109 17.31 23.94 4.13
N ASN A 110 18.21 22.95 4.24
CA ASN A 110 19.65 23.13 4.32
C ASN A 110 20.30 22.62 3.03
N VAL A 111 21.28 23.34 2.51
CA VAL A 111 22.04 22.97 1.31
C VAL A 111 23.37 22.35 1.76
N PHE A 112 23.28 21.08 2.17
CA PHE A 112 24.42 20.25 2.56
C PHE A 112 24.82 19.30 1.44
N ALA A 113 25.68 18.33 1.71
CA ALA A 113 26.39 17.56 0.68
C ALA A 113 25.48 17.02 -0.44
N GLY A 114 24.37 16.36 -0.10
CA GLY A 114 23.43 15.83 -1.10
C GLY A 114 22.77 16.92 -1.96
N THR A 115 22.29 18.01 -1.34
CA THR A 115 21.66 19.11 -2.10
C THR A 115 22.67 19.90 -2.92
N ARG A 116 23.93 20.02 -2.48
CA ARG A 116 25.00 20.65 -3.29
C ARG A 116 25.35 19.82 -4.51
N GLY A 117 25.55 18.52 -4.33
CA GLY A 117 25.85 17.62 -5.44
C GLY A 117 24.77 17.68 -6.51
N LEU A 118 23.50 17.68 -6.11
CA LEU A 118 22.39 17.82 -7.04
C LEU A 118 22.32 19.21 -7.72
N LEU A 119 22.68 20.29 -7.02
CA LEU A 119 22.74 21.64 -7.62
C LEU A 119 23.91 21.79 -8.60
N ASP A 120 25.05 21.16 -8.32
CA ASP A 120 26.19 21.10 -9.23
C ASP A 120 25.83 20.31 -10.50
N GLU A 121 25.09 19.20 -10.34
CA GLU A 121 24.56 18.39 -11.44
C GLU A 121 23.56 19.17 -12.31
N VAL A 122 22.64 19.90 -11.67
CA VAL A 122 21.67 20.76 -12.37
C VAL A 122 22.38 21.82 -13.23
N CYS A 123 23.57 22.28 -12.82
CA CYS A 123 24.34 23.30 -13.53
C CYS A 123 25.30 22.76 -14.60
N SER A 124 25.87 21.58 -14.43
CA SER A 124 26.86 21.01 -15.36
C SER A 124 26.23 20.47 -16.65
N GLY A 125 24.93 20.17 -16.67
CA GLY A 125 24.27 19.51 -17.79
C GLY A 125 24.72 18.05 -18.01
N GLU A 126 25.53 17.51 -17.09
CA GLU A 126 25.95 16.11 -17.03
C GLU A 126 25.46 15.50 -15.72
N VAL A 127 24.68 14.43 -15.81
CA VAL A 127 24.26 13.60 -14.67
C VAL A 127 25.50 12.89 -14.11
N VAL A 128 26.13 13.51 -13.10
CA VAL A 128 27.24 12.94 -12.33
C VAL A 128 26.75 12.72 -10.90
N THR A 129 26.48 11.47 -10.57
CA THR A 129 26.05 11.03 -9.24
C THR A 129 27.13 11.30 -8.19
N THR A 130 26.93 12.30 -7.32
CA THR A 130 27.85 12.56 -6.20
C THR A 130 27.71 11.51 -5.09
N THR A 131 28.83 10.97 -4.63
CA THR A 131 28.98 9.90 -3.64
C THR A 131 28.54 10.35 -2.22
N PRO A 132 27.65 9.61 -1.52
CA PRO A 132 27.42 9.75 -0.07
C PRO A 132 28.58 9.18 0.76
N PRO A 133 28.75 9.58 2.05
CA PRO A 133 29.96 9.30 2.82
C PRO A 133 30.11 7.80 3.11
N THR A 134 31.35 7.31 3.04
CA THR A 134 31.76 5.95 3.38
C THR A 134 31.36 5.61 4.81
N THR A 135 30.43 4.68 5.00
CA THR A 135 30.13 4.08 6.31
C THR A 135 30.80 2.72 6.40
N THR A 136 31.74 2.59 7.33
CA THR A 136 32.35 1.30 7.69
C THR A 136 31.37 0.53 8.57
N THR A 137 30.81 -0.58 8.08
CA THR A 137 30.01 -1.49 8.91
C THR A 137 30.86 -2.66 9.38
N TYR A 138 30.96 -2.84 10.70
CA TYR A 138 31.58 -4.01 11.31
C TYR A 138 30.55 -5.15 11.46
N PRO A 139 30.99 -6.41 11.65
CA PRO A 139 30.09 -7.51 12.02
C PRO A 139 29.21 -7.16 13.22
N ALA A 140 27.96 -7.66 13.25
CA ALA A 140 26.99 -7.36 14.30
C ALA A 140 27.60 -7.56 15.70
N GLY A 141 27.56 -6.51 16.53
CA GLY A 141 28.14 -6.47 17.88
C GLY A 141 29.54 -5.84 17.98
N CYS A 142 30.25 -5.60 16.87
CA CYS A 142 31.54 -4.92 16.87
C CYS A 142 31.38 -3.41 16.69
N THR A 143 32.07 -2.60 17.51
CA THR A 143 32.17 -1.14 17.37
C THR A 143 33.55 -0.67 16.90
N SER A 144 34.49 -1.61 16.73
CA SER A 144 35.85 -1.37 16.23
C SER A 144 36.39 -2.60 15.50
N ALA A 145 37.49 -2.45 14.75
CA ALA A 145 38.20 -3.54 14.08
C ALA A 145 39.01 -4.45 15.03
N SER A 146 38.89 -4.25 16.35
CA SER A 146 39.65 -4.98 17.37
C SER A 146 38.71 -5.76 18.29
N GLY A 147 39.14 -6.95 18.69
CA GLY A 147 38.39 -7.83 19.59
C GLY A 147 37.50 -8.86 18.88
N PHE A 148 36.55 -9.42 19.61
CA PHE A 148 35.55 -10.37 19.13
C PHE A 148 34.15 -9.81 19.41
N SER A 149 33.19 -10.09 18.53
CA SER A 149 31.80 -9.67 18.74
C SER A 149 31.27 -10.29 20.05
N PRO A 150 30.73 -9.48 20.98
CA PRO A 150 30.14 -9.98 22.22
C PRO A 150 28.82 -10.74 21.99
N ILE A 151 28.23 -10.64 20.78
CA ILE A 151 26.97 -11.29 20.43
C ILE A 151 27.22 -12.61 19.71
N THR A 152 28.22 -12.65 18.81
CA THR A 152 28.42 -13.79 17.91
C THR A 152 29.72 -14.56 18.16
N GLY A 153 30.65 -14.04 18.98
CA GLY A 153 31.96 -14.67 19.24
C GLY A 153 32.93 -14.64 18.05
N ALA A 154 32.55 -14.02 16.92
CA ALA A 154 33.39 -13.90 15.73
C ALA A 154 34.43 -12.78 15.87
N SER A 155 35.61 -12.96 15.24
CA SER A 155 36.67 -11.94 15.27
C SER A 155 36.21 -10.65 14.58
N CYS A 156 36.35 -9.50 15.25
CA CYS A 156 36.11 -8.19 14.63
C CYS A 156 37.24 -7.79 13.66
N SER A 157 38.31 -8.59 13.57
CA SER A 157 39.46 -8.38 12.69
C SER A 157 39.30 -9.01 11.30
N THR A 158 38.27 -9.84 11.06
CA THR A 158 38.00 -10.35 9.71
C THR A 158 37.39 -9.24 8.86
N GLY A 159 38.26 -8.42 8.28
CA GLY A 159 38.04 -7.52 7.15
C GLY A 159 36.83 -6.60 7.26
N ALA A 160 37.07 -5.30 7.44
CA ALA A 160 36.16 -4.33 6.87
C ALA A 160 35.95 -4.71 5.40
N VAL A 161 34.73 -5.13 5.03
CA VAL A 161 34.38 -5.26 3.62
C VAL A 161 34.29 -3.82 3.13
N THR A 162 35.38 -3.35 2.55
CA THR A 162 35.37 -2.14 1.74
C THR A 162 34.52 -2.46 0.53
N THR A 163 33.20 -2.24 0.60
CA THR A 163 32.40 -2.11 -0.62
C THR A 163 32.76 -0.75 -1.21
N THR A 164 33.88 -0.69 -1.93
CA THR A 164 34.07 0.39 -2.91
C THR A 164 32.84 0.37 -3.80
N PRO A 165 32.07 1.46 -3.93
CA PRO A 165 31.05 1.53 -4.97
C PRO A 165 31.81 1.37 -6.28
N THR A 166 31.60 0.25 -6.97
CA THR A 166 32.18 0.03 -8.30
C THR A 166 31.52 1.04 -9.23
N THR A 167 32.21 2.13 -9.54
CA THR A 167 31.81 3.06 -10.60
C THR A 167 32.17 2.42 -11.94
N GLY A 168 31.17 2.03 -12.71
CA GLY A 168 31.33 1.36 -14.00
C GLY A 168 30.00 0.78 -14.52
N PRO A 169 29.95 0.32 -15.78
CA PRO A 169 28.79 -0.40 -16.30
C PRO A 169 28.49 -1.62 -15.43
N VAL A 170 27.21 -2.01 -15.32
CA VAL A 170 26.83 -3.19 -14.53
C VAL A 170 27.61 -4.40 -15.02
N SER A 171 28.26 -5.07 -14.08
CA SER A 171 28.97 -6.34 -14.22
C SER A 171 28.28 -7.39 -13.37
N ALA A 172 28.50 -8.67 -13.67
CA ALA A 172 27.92 -9.79 -12.94
C ALA A 172 29.02 -10.72 -12.44
N THR A 173 28.85 -11.26 -11.23
CA THR A 173 29.68 -12.32 -10.65
C THR A 173 28.78 -13.31 -9.90
N LEU A 174 29.28 -14.52 -9.64
CA LEU A 174 28.59 -15.43 -8.72
C LEU A 174 28.78 -14.95 -7.29
N ALA A 175 27.72 -15.03 -6.47
CA ALA A 175 27.85 -14.80 -5.04
C ALA A 175 28.76 -15.85 -4.39
N MET A 176 29.51 -15.46 -3.36
CA MET A 176 30.40 -16.38 -2.62
C MET A 176 29.65 -17.58 -2.03
N SER A 177 28.40 -17.39 -1.62
CA SER A 177 27.50 -18.47 -1.22
C SER A 177 26.59 -18.83 -2.38
N GLN A 178 26.82 -19.99 -2.99
CA GLN A 178 25.92 -20.58 -3.98
C GLN A 178 25.00 -21.61 -3.32
N PRO A 179 23.81 -21.88 -3.90
CA PRO A 179 23.02 -23.04 -3.54
C PRO A 179 23.87 -24.32 -3.64
N THR A 180 23.74 -25.19 -2.65
CA THR A 180 24.43 -26.49 -2.59
C THR A 180 23.45 -27.59 -2.22
N GLY A 181 23.72 -28.81 -2.67
CA GLY A 181 22.95 -29.99 -2.28
C GLY A 181 21.89 -30.36 -3.31
N ASN A 182 20.74 -30.81 -2.80
CA ASN A 182 19.75 -31.51 -3.60
C ASN A 182 18.57 -30.61 -3.99
N LEU A 183 18.08 -30.79 -5.21
CA LEU A 183 16.77 -30.37 -5.64
C LEU A 183 15.77 -31.48 -5.33
N ILE A 184 14.64 -31.18 -4.72
CA ILE A 184 13.64 -32.17 -4.37
C ILE A 184 12.50 -32.09 -5.38
N SER A 185 12.16 -33.20 -6.05
CA SER A 185 11.05 -33.18 -7.01
C SER A 185 9.75 -32.73 -6.34
N GLY A 186 9.01 -31.81 -6.99
CA GLY A 186 7.79 -31.21 -6.46
C GLY A 186 7.98 -29.99 -5.55
N GLN A 187 9.21 -29.62 -5.18
CA GLN A 187 9.44 -28.41 -4.37
C GLN A 187 9.22 -27.12 -5.19
N ALA A 188 8.73 -26.07 -4.53
CA ALA A 188 8.60 -24.75 -5.11
C ALA A 188 9.85 -23.89 -4.84
N GLY A 189 10.16 -22.96 -5.74
CA GLY A 189 11.08 -21.86 -5.47
C GLY A 189 12.49 -22.26 -5.00
N ALA A 190 12.99 -23.40 -5.43
CA ALA A 190 14.33 -23.91 -5.14
C ALA A 190 15.40 -22.92 -5.62
N ALA A 191 16.38 -22.57 -4.79
CA ALA A 191 17.47 -21.72 -5.23
C ALA A 191 18.41 -22.48 -6.18
N LEU A 192 18.69 -21.90 -7.35
CA LEU A 192 19.43 -22.54 -8.43
C LEU A 192 20.80 -21.88 -8.66
N ALA A 193 20.87 -20.56 -8.52
CA ALA A 193 22.11 -19.79 -8.60
C ALA A 193 21.92 -18.44 -7.90
N THR A 194 22.98 -17.89 -7.32
CA THR A 194 22.97 -16.56 -6.71
C THR A 194 24.00 -15.68 -7.40
N ILE A 195 23.58 -14.54 -7.93
CA ILE A 195 24.41 -13.66 -8.77
C ILE A 195 24.50 -12.30 -8.07
N VAL A 196 25.71 -11.74 -8.01
CA VAL A 196 25.95 -10.36 -7.58
C VAL A 196 26.14 -9.51 -8.82
N LEU A 197 25.26 -8.53 -8.98
CA LEU A 197 25.39 -7.46 -9.97
C LEU A 197 26.10 -6.28 -9.29
N SER A 198 27.16 -5.77 -9.89
CA SER A 198 27.93 -4.64 -9.35
C SER A 198 28.13 -3.57 -10.42
N GLY A 199 27.97 -2.31 -10.05
CA GLY A 199 28.01 -1.17 -10.97
C GLY A 199 26.79 -0.29 -10.83
N ASN A 200 26.57 0.59 -11.82
CA ASN A 200 25.40 1.45 -11.89
C ASN A 200 24.67 1.25 -13.22
N GLY A 201 23.36 1.02 -13.17
CA GLY A 201 22.51 0.90 -14.35
C GLY A 201 21.28 0.03 -14.12
N THR A 202 20.40 -0.03 -15.11
CA THR A 202 19.16 -0.82 -15.04
C THR A 202 19.27 -2.06 -15.91
N VAL A 203 19.19 -3.23 -15.28
CA VAL A 203 19.13 -4.52 -15.99
C VAL A 203 17.71 -4.74 -16.51
N SER A 204 17.54 -4.71 -17.83
CA SER A 204 16.24 -4.80 -18.50
C SER A 204 15.88 -6.23 -18.89
N SER A 205 16.88 -7.06 -19.17
CA SER A 205 16.71 -8.45 -19.58
C SER A 205 17.84 -9.34 -19.06
N VAL A 206 17.52 -10.60 -18.77
CA VAL A 206 18.45 -11.63 -18.31
C VAL A 206 18.23 -12.89 -19.12
N THR A 207 19.29 -13.44 -19.70
CA THR A 207 19.26 -14.75 -20.39
C THR A 207 20.01 -15.79 -19.58
N LEU A 208 19.32 -16.88 -19.28
CA LEU A 208 19.82 -18.02 -18.55
C LEU A 208 19.92 -19.23 -19.47
N ASN A 209 20.96 -20.03 -19.29
CA ASN A 209 21.09 -21.35 -19.87
C ASN A 209 21.00 -22.41 -18.78
N ARG A 210 20.39 -23.54 -19.12
CA ARG A 210 20.35 -24.74 -18.31
C ARG A 210 21.55 -25.61 -18.65
N GLY A 211 22.27 -26.05 -17.63
CA GLY A 211 23.35 -27.03 -17.71
C GLY A 211 23.03 -28.30 -16.93
N GLY A 212 23.97 -29.23 -16.93
CA GLY A 212 23.81 -30.56 -16.32
C GLY A 212 23.06 -31.55 -17.22
N VAL A 213 22.78 -32.73 -16.66
CA VAL A 213 22.04 -33.81 -17.31
C VAL A 213 20.61 -33.80 -16.77
N SER A 214 19.75 -33.01 -17.41
CA SER A 214 18.31 -32.95 -17.14
C SER A 214 17.54 -32.62 -18.42
N ASP A 215 16.21 -32.66 -18.38
CA ASP A 215 15.34 -32.27 -19.48
C ASP A 215 14.74 -30.86 -19.27
N GLN A 216 14.01 -30.36 -20.28
CA GLN A 216 13.33 -29.06 -20.21
C GLN A 216 12.22 -29.05 -19.15
N SER A 217 11.58 -30.19 -18.90
CA SER A 217 10.47 -30.35 -17.95
C SER A 217 10.91 -30.46 -16.49
N THR A 218 12.21 -30.56 -16.21
CA THR A 218 12.75 -30.69 -14.86
C THR A 218 12.35 -29.50 -13.98
N LEU A 219 12.30 -28.30 -14.56
CA LEU A 219 11.81 -27.09 -13.91
C LEU A 219 10.53 -26.62 -14.61
N SER A 220 9.44 -26.47 -13.86
CA SER A 220 8.15 -26.00 -14.39
C SER A 220 8.08 -24.49 -14.47
N ASN A 221 8.77 -23.77 -13.59
CA ASN A 221 8.93 -22.32 -13.64
C ASN A 221 10.31 -21.91 -13.11
N VAL A 222 10.81 -20.78 -13.61
CA VAL A 222 12.04 -20.12 -13.17
C VAL A 222 11.75 -18.64 -12.98
N TYR A 223 12.34 -18.07 -11.92
CA TYR A 223 12.09 -16.72 -11.46
C TYR A 223 13.40 -16.03 -11.07
N LEU A 224 13.41 -14.69 -11.05
CA LEU A 224 14.41 -13.90 -10.34
C LEU A 224 13.83 -13.37 -9.03
N TYR A 225 14.66 -13.40 -7.99
CA TYR A 225 14.34 -12.86 -6.67
C TYR A 225 15.44 -11.90 -6.21
N ASP A 226 15.05 -10.86 -5.49
CA ASP A 226 15.93 -10.07 -4.62
C ASP A 226 15.49 -10.30 -3.16
N GLY A 227 16.33 -10.99 -2.39
CA GLY A 227 15.95 -11.52 -1.09
C GLY A 227 14.71 -12.44 -1.18
N ALA A 228 13.63 -12.04 -0.50
CA ALA A 228 12.34 -12.73 -0.53
C ALA A 228 11.37 -12.18 -1.61
N THR A 229 11.70 -11.06 -2.23
CA THR A 229 10.83 -10.40 -3.23
C THR A 229 11.06 -11.02 -4.60
N ARG A 230 10.00 -11.57 -5.19
CA ARG A 230 10.01 -12.03 -6.57
C ARG A 230 10.01 -10.83 -7.54
N LEU A 231 10.95 -10.82 -8.47
CA LEU A 231 11.12 -9.76 -9.47
C LEU A 231 10.40 -10.06 -10.79
N THR A 232 10.18 -11.34 -11.12
CA THR A 232 9.62 -11.77 -12.41
C THR A 232 8.44 -12.72 -12.25
N ASP A 233 7.61 -12.85 -13.29
CA ASP A 233 6.72 -13.99 -13.43
C ASP A 233 7.49 -15.31 -13.67
N GLY A 234 6.75 -16.42 -13.72
CA GLY A 234 7.30 -17.74 -14.01
C GLY A 234 7.62 -17.91 -15.49
N TYR A 235 8.85 -18.33 -15.76
CA TYR A 235 9.36 -18.60 -17.09
C TYR A 235 9.82 -20.06 -17.25
N THR A 236 9.89 -20.55 -18.48
CA THR A 236 10.38 -21.91 -18.78
C THR A 236 11.56 -21.88 -19.74
N PHE A 237 12.52 -22.79 -19.55
CA PHE A 237 13.55 -23.02 -20.57
C PHE A 237 12.88 -23.47 -21.86
N ASN A 238 13.45 -23.10 -23.01
CA ASN A 238 13.05 -23.63 -24.31
C ASN A 238 13.70 -25.02 -24.56
N ASN A 239 13.47 -25.58 -25.75
CA ASN A 239 14.02 -26.89 -26.14
C ASN A 239 15.55 -26.90 -26.33
N THR A 240 16.20 -25.73 -26.46
CA THR A 240 17.67 -25.60 -26.49
C THR A 240 18.28 -25.34 -25.11
N GLY A 241 17.46 -25.31 -24.05
CA GLY A 241 17.92 -25.05 -22.69
C GLY A 241 18.20 -23.57 -22.40
N THR A 242 17.68 -22.65 -23.20
CA THR A 242 17.81 -21.20 -23.01
C THR A 242 16.49 -20.59 -22.55
N LEU A 243 16.58 -19.57 -21.72
CA LEU A 243 15.46 -18.77 -21.27
C LEU A 243 15.87 -17.30 -21.21
N THR A 244 15.09 -16.40 -21.82
CA THR A 244 15.25 -14.95 -21.69
C THR A 244 14.07 -14.36 -20.92
N MET A 245 14.39 -13.67 -19.82
CA MET A 245 13.45 -12.93 -18.98
C MET A 245 13.54 -11.45 -19.35
N ASN A 246 12.45 -10.88 -19.85
CA ASN A 246 12.37 -9.49 -20.27
C ASN A 246 11.62 -8.64 -19.24
N ASN A 247 11.76 -7.31 -19.34
CA ASN A 247 11.11 -6.34 -18.46
C ASN A 247 11.48 -6.52 -16.97
N VAL A 248 12.70 -6.98 -16.70
CA VAL A 248 13.19 -7.14 -15.33
C VAL A 248 13.29 -5.78 -14.62
N ASN A 249 13.72 -4.74 -15.34
CA ASN A 249 13.81 -3.35 -14.90
C ASN A 249 14.49 -3.17 -13.52
N LEU A 250 15.54 -3.96 -13.27
CA LEU A 250 16.23 -3.99 -12.00
C LEU A 250 17.29 -2.90 -11.95
N ALA A 251 17.05 -1.84 -11.18
CA ALA A 251 18.07 -0.86 -10.87
C ALA A 251 19.19 -1.49 -10.00
N VAL A 252 20.42 -1.32 -10.44
CA VAL A 252 21.65 -1.66 -9.71
C VAL A 252 22.36 -0.34 -9.42
N ASN A 253 22.61 -0.08 -8.13
CA ASN A 253 23.38 1.07 -7.66
C ASN A 253 24.41 0.56 -6.64
N GLY A 254 25.67 0.50 -7.06
CA GLY A 254 26.74 -0.14 -6.30
C GLY A 254 26.71 -1.67 -6.44
N SER A 255 25.89 -2.36 -5.66
CA SER A 255 25.81 -3.83 -5.69
C SER A 255 24.42 -4.34 -5.34
N ARG A 256 23.95 -5.35 -6.07
CA ARG A 256 22.66 -6.01 -5.84
C ARG A 256 22.78 -7.51 -6.05
N THR A 257 22.28 -8.29 -5.09
CA THR A 257 22.31 -9.75 -5.18
C THR A 257 20.95 -10.24 -5.65
N ILE A 258 20.94 -11.00 -6.75
CA ILE A 258 19.75 -11.69 -7.24
C ILE A 258 19.91 -13.19 -7.06
N THR A 259 18.81 -13.90 -6.82
CA THR A 259 18.77 -15.35 -6.79
C THR A 259 17.86 -15.86 -7.89
N VAL A 260 18.38 -16.76 -8.73
CA VAL A 260 17.56 -17.54 -9.64
C VAL A 260 16.90 -18.64 -8.82
N ARG A 261 15.57 -18.69 -8.84
CA ARG A 261 14.79 -19.75 -8.20
C ARG A 261 13.95 -20.49 -9.21
N GLY A 262 13.61 -21.75 -8.94
CA GLY A 262 12.70 -22.50 -9.81
C GLY A 262 11.87 -23.56 -9.10
N ASP A 263 10.72 -23.85 -9.67
CA ASP A 263 9.83 -24.92 -9.23
C ASP A 263 10.30 -26.23 -9.87
N VAL A 264 10.62 -27.23 -9.04
CA VAL A 264 11.08 -28.53 -9.52
C VAL A 264 9.86 -29.38 -9.82
N ALA A 265 9.74 -29.89 -11.05
CA ALA A 265 8.58 -30.67 -11.43
C ALA A 265 8.40 -31.92 -10.55
N THR A 266 7.15 -32.27 -10.26
CA THR A 266 6.83 -33.48 -9.48
C THR A 266 7.33 -34.75 -10.14
N GLY A 267 7.38 -34.78 -11.47
CA GLY A 267 7.91 -35.88 -12.28
C GLY A 267 9.41 -35.81 -12.59
N ALA A 268 10.16 -34.85 -12.01
CA ALA A 268 11.61 -34.76 -12.24
C ALA A 268 12.30 -36.03 -11.72
N ALA A 269 13.10 -36.67 -12.58
CA ALA A 269 13.71 -37.95 -12.25
C ALA A 269 14.91 -37.78 -11.30
N ALA A 270 14.98 -38.65 -10.29
CA ALA A 270 16.12 -38.67 -9.38
C ALA A 270 17.42 -38.99 -10.12
N GLY A 271 18.51 -38.34 -9.73
CA GLY A 271 19.82 -38.46 -10.37
C GLY A 271 20.05 -37.51 -11.54
N GLN A 272 19.01 -36.79 -12.00
CA GLN A 272 19.22 -35.65 -12.91
C GLN A 272 20.12 -34.62 -12.22
N THR A 273 20.99 -33.97 -12.99
CA THR A 273 21.83 -32.87 -12.51
C THR A 273 21.43 -31.59 -13.23
N LEU A 274 21.31 -30.52 -12.48
CA LEU A 274 20.90 -29.22 -13.00
C LEU A 274 21.87 -28.15 -12.52
N SER A 275 22.39 -27.35 -13.45
CA SER A 275 22.99 -26.05 -13.13
C SER A 275 22.29 -24.96 -13.91
N VAL A 276 22.26 -23.75 -13.36
CA VAL A 276 21.81 -22.56 -14.10
C VAL A 276 22.99 -21.65 -14.36
N ILE A 277 23.09 -21.19 -15.59
CA ILE A 277 24.17 -20.38 -16.10
C ILE A 277 23.58 -19.03 -16.48
N LEU A 278 24.07 -17.94 -15.91
CA LEU A 278 23.83 -16.61 -16.49
C LEU A 278 24.65 -16.51 -17.76
N ALA A 279 23.97 -16.41 -18.91
CA ALA A 279 24.58 -16.38 -20.24
C ALA A 279 24.71 -14.94 -20.76
N SER A 280 23.72 -14.09 -20.49
CA SER A 280 23.81 -12.66 -20.80
C SER A 280 22.81 -11.85 -20.00
N TYR A 281 23.02 -10.54 -19.95
CA TYR A 281 22.04 -9.58 -19.46
C TYR A 281 22.13 -8.29 -20.28
N MET A 282 21.04 -7.52 -20.31
CA MET A 282 21.01 -6.22 -20.98
C MET A 282 20.96 -5.08 -19.97
N VAL A 283 21.78 -4.05 -20.20
CA VAL A 283 21.77 -2.79 -19.46
C VAL A 283 21.45 -1.69 -20.45
N GLY A 284 20.31 -1.02 -20.29
CA GLY A 284 19.78 -0.15 -21.34
C GLY A 284 19.54 -0.94 -22.63
N THR A 285 20.21 -0.55 -23.72
CA THR A 285 20.17 -1.22 -25.04
C THR A 285 21.39 -2.11 -25.30
N SER A 286 22.35 -2.19 -24.38
CA SER A 286 23.59 -2.93 -24.56
C SER A 286 23.50 -4.31 -23.90
N ALA A 287 23.76 -5.36 -24.69
CA ALA A 287 23.86 -6.73 -24.19
C ALA A 287 25.29 -7.04 -23.73
N THR A 288 25.41 -7.58 -22.53
CA THR A 288 26.67 -8.09 -21.98
C THR A 288 26.58 -9.60 -21.86
N THR A 289 27.46 -10.30 -22.58
CA THR A 289 27.57 -11.77 -22.52
C THR A 289 28.51 -12.17 -21.39
N VAL A 290 28.11 -13.17 -20.62
CA VAL A 290 28.87 -13.75 -19.51
C VAL A 290 28.71 -15.28 -19.52
N ASN A 291 29.48 -15.99 -18.70
CA ASN A 291 29.33 -17.43 -18.54
C ASN A 291 29.48 -17.80 -17.06
N LEU A 292 28.49 -17.40 -16.26
CA LEU A 292 28.51 -17.59 -14.81
C LEU A 292 27.62 -18.77 -14.45
N ALA A 293 28.22 -19.95 -14.32
CA ALA A 293 27.53 -21.18 -13.97
C ALA A 293 27.43 -21.33 -12.44
N GLY A 294 26.21 -21.40 -11.92
CA GLY A 294 25.98 -21.84 -10.55
C GLY A 294 26.39 -23.30 -10.34
N ASN A 295 26.35 -23.75 -9.09
CA ASN A 295 26.68 -25.13 -8.74
C ASN A 295 25.76 -26.12 -9.47
N ALA A 296 26.28 -27.31 -9.78
CA ALA A 296 25.45 -28.43 -10.19
C ALA A 296 24.71 -28.97 -8.95
N LEU A 297 23.38 -29.03 -9.05
CA LEU A 297 22.49 -29.55 -8.04
C LEU A 297 21.89 -30.87 -8.53
N THR A 298 21.72 -31.84 -7.64
CA THR A 298 21.19 -33.15 -8.00
C THR A 298 19.72 -33.24 -7.62
N VAL A 299 18.87 -33.68 -8.56
CA VAL A 299 17.48 -33.99 -8.27
C VAL A 299 17.42 -35.27 -7.45
N VAL A 300 16.74 -35.23 -6.31
CA VAL A 300 16.36 -36.38 -5.51
C VAL A 300 14.86 -36.58 -5.55
N ASN A 301 14.43 -37.81 -5.30
CA ASN A 301 13.02 -38.13 -5.28
C ASN A 301 12.33 -37.44 -4.09
N GLY A 302 11.36 -36.57 -4.38
CA GLY A 302 10.52 -35.89 -3.40
C GLY A 302 9.22 -36.61 -3.07
N THR A 303 8.88 -37.71 -3.75
CA THR A 303 7.64 -38.47 -3.47
C THR A 303 7.65 -38.97 -2.04
N GLY A 304 6.71 -38.50 -1.22
CA GLY A 304 6.62 -38.85 0.19
C GLY A 304 7.64 -38.17 1.09
N LEU A 305 8.51 -37.29 0.56
CA LEU A 305 9.51 -36.56 1.35
C LEU A 305 9.01 -35.18 1.78
N LEU A 306 8.35 -34.44 0.87
CA LEU A 306 7.82 -33.11 1.16
C LEU A 306 6.39 -33.20 1.67
N SER A 307 6.07 -32.36 2.65
CA SER A 307 4.71 -32.05 3.06
C SER A 307 3.87 -31.65 1.85
N THR A 308 2.58 -31.93 1.92
CA THR A 308 1.61 -31.43 0.93
C THR A 308 0.88 -30.20 1.47
N ALA A 309 0.38 -29.36 0.57
CA ALA A 309 -0.42 -28.19 0.86
C ALA A 309 -1.47 -28.04 -0.26
N ASN A 310 -2.72 -28.42 0.02
CA ASN A 310 -3.78 -28.47 -1.00
C ASN A 310 -5.00 -27.65 -0.56
N LEU A 311 -5.33 -26.63 -1.33
CA LEU A 311 -6.55 -25.85 -1.19
C LEU A 311 -7.72 -26.62 -1.82
N SER A 312 -8.79 -26.80 -1.05
CA SER A 312 -9.86 -27.75 -1.39
C SER A 312 -11.25 -27.14 -1.55
N VAL A 313 -11.44 -25.85 -1.21
CA VAL A 313 -12.74 -25.20 -1.35
C VAL A 313 -12.90 -24.63 -2.76
N THR A 314 -13.96 -25.04 -3.45
CA THR A 314 -14.28 -24.51 -4.77
C THR A 314 -14.59 -23.01 -4.70
N ALA A 315 -13.90 -22.21 -5.50
CA ALA A 315 -14.20 -20.78 -5.64
C ALA A 315 -15.55 -20.55 -6.35
N PRO A 316 -16.33 -19.51 -6.00
CA PRO A 316 -15.99 -18.43 -5.08
C PRO A 316 -16.23 -18.74 -3.60
N SER A 317 -15.27 -18.35 -2.73
CA SER A 317 -15.39 -18.52 -1.28
C SER A 317 -14.79 -17.34 -0.50
N PRO A 318 -15.56 -16.68 0.40
CA PRO A 318 -16.98 -16.89 0.66
C PRO A 318 -17.87 -16.61 -0.55
N ALA A 319 -19.15 -16.99 -0.48
CA ALA A 319 -20.13 -16.63 -1.51
C ALA A 319 -20.34 -15.11 -1.59
N ALA A 320 -20.85 -14.62 -2.72
CA ALA A 320 -21.15 -13.20 -2.90
C ALA A 320 -22.13 -12.69 -1.85
N VAL A 321 -21.92 -11.45 -1.39
CA VAL A 321 -22.69 -10.86 -0.28
C VAL A 321 -22.88 -9.36 -0.49
N SER A 322 -23.98 -8.84 0.02
CA SER A 322 -24.22 -7.40 0.14
C SER A 322 -24.11 -6.97 1.60
N ILE A 323 -23.28 -5.96 1.87
CA ILE A 323 -23.02 -5.47 3.23
C ILE A 323 -23.13 -3.94 3.28
N ASN A 324 -23.43 -3.41 4.46
CA ASN A 324 -23.30 -1.98 4.71
C ASN A 324 -21.83 -1.65 5.02
N ALA A 325 -21.38 -0.45 4.64
CA ALA A 325 -20.17 0.09 5.22
C ALA A 325 -20.37 0.36 6.73
N GLY A 326 -19.30 0.15 7.49
CA GLY A 326 -19.29 -0.04 8.94
C GLY A 326 -19.30 -1.52 9.38
N ALA A 327 -19.44 -2.49 8.47
CA ALA A 327 -19.39 -3.91 8.82
C ALA A 327 -17.98 -4.33 9.24
N VAL A 328 -17.85 -4.88 10.45
CA VAL A 328 -16.56 -5.31 11.03
C VAL A 328 -16.31 -6.80 10.86
N ASN A 329 -15.04 -7.19 10.81
CA ASN A 329 -14.56 -8.58 10.78
C ASN A 329 -15.27 -9.46 9.73
N GLN A 330 -15.51 -8.91 8.54
CA GLN A 330 -16.11 -9.63 7.43
C GLN A 330 -15.09 -10.63 6.88
N ASN A 331 -15.53 -11.85 6.55
CA ASN A 331 -14.71 -12.81 5.80
C ASN A 331 -14.71 -12.40 4.32
N LEU A 332 -13.53 -12.03 3.81
CA LEU A 332 -13.34 -11.43 2.49
C LEU A 332 -12.74 -12.43 1.49
N TRP A 333 -12.13 -13.51 1.98
CA TRP A 333 -11.62 -14.65 1.21
C TRP A 333 -11.41 -15.82 2.15
N SER A 334 -11.76 -17.04 1.74
CA SER A 334 -11.49 -18.22 2.55
C SER A 334 -11.32 -19.49 1.76
N ASN A 335 -10.46 -20.38 2.26
CA ASN A 335 -10.29 -21.71 1.71
C ASN A 335 -9.80 -22.68 2.80
N THR A 336 -10.00 -23.97 2.58
CA THR A 336 -9.46 -25.03 3.44
C THR A 336 -8.14 -25.50 2.86
N LEU A 337 -7.06 -25.31 3.62
CA LEU A 337 -5.73 -25.83 3.31
C LEU A 337 -5.52 -27.18 4.01
N SER A 338 -5.42 -28.25 3.23
CA SER A 338 -5.07 -29.58 3.72
C SER A 338 -3.56 -29.78 3.67
N VAL A 339 -2.95 -29.95 4.84
CA VAL A 339 -1.52 -30.24 5.01
C VAL A 339 -1.32 -31.73 5.28
N GLY A 340 -0.35 -32.36 4.62
CA GLY A 340 -0.10 -33.80 4.74
C GLY A 340 1.38 -34.14 4.85
N LEU A 341 1.66 -35.37 5.30
CA LEU A 341 3.00 -35.92 5.60
C LEU A 341 3.68 -35.30 6.82
N HIS A 342 3.99 -34.01 6.79
CA HIS A 342 4.63 -33.30 7.90
C HIS A 342 3.86 -32.03 8.25
N ALA A 343 4.19 -31.41 9.38
CA ALA A 343 3.78 -30.04 9.62
C ALA A 343 4.42 -29.12 8.56
N ALA A 344 3.73 -28.04 8.25
CA ALA A 344 4.21 -27.02 7.32
C ALA A 344 4.28 -25.65 8.00
N HIS A 345 5.16 -24.78 7.54
CA HIS A 345 5.32 -23.42 8.04
C HIS A 345 4.80 -22.43 7.00
N LEU A 346 3.68 -21.77 7.30
CA LEU A 346 3.18 -20.66 6.53
C LEU A 346 4.06 -19.42 6.79
N ARG A 347 4.76 -18.98 5.76
CA ARG A 347 5.69 -17.83 5.80
C ARG A 347 5.10 -16.56 5.20
N GLY A 348 4.01 -16.67 4.45
CA GLY A 348 3.29 -15.51 3.99
C GLY A 348 2.20 -15.85 3.00
N MET A 349 1.33 -14.88 2.80
CA MET A 349 0.25 -14.96 1.83
C MET A 349 0.03 -13.58 1.21
N THR A 350 -0.32 -13.52 -0.07
CA THR A 350 -0.71 -12.29 -0.75
C THR A 350 -2.05 -12.49 -1.42
N VAL A 351 -2.99 -11.57 -1.22
CA VAL A 351 -4.26 -11.56 -1.95
C VAL A 351 -4.47 -10.21 -2.61
N LYS A 352 -5.08 -10.19 -3.77
CA LYS A 352 -5.37 -8.98 -4.53
C LYS A 352 -6.82 -8.57 -4.36
N MET A 353 -7.06 -7.30 -4.10
CA MET A 353 -8.41 -6.74 -4.19
C MET A 353 -8.69 -6.32 -5.64
N ILE A 354 -9.83 -6.74 -6.16
CA ILE A 354 -10.29 -6.42 -7.51
C ILE A 354 -11.73 -5.89 -7.44
N GLY A 355 -11.99 -4.75 -8.08
CA GLY A 355 -13.32 -4.14 -8.11
C GLY A 355 -13.26 -2.63 -8.26
N SER A 356 -14.40 -1.98 -8.08
CA SER A 356 -14.52 -0.51 -8.11
C SER A 356 -14.18 0.16 -6.78
N ALA A 357 -14.19 -0.60 -5.67
CA ALA A 357 -13.84 -0.08 -4.35
C ALA A 357 -12.31 0.13 -4.23
N PRO A 358 -11.85 1.31 -3.79
CA PRO A 358 -10.43 1.57 -3.51
C PRO A 358 -9.98 0.82 -2.25
N THR A 359 -8.69 0.52 -2.12
CA THR A 359 -8.14 -0.27 -1.00
C THR A 359 -8.38 0.33 0.38
N ASN A 360 -8.50 1.66 0.50
CA ASN A 360 -8.86 2.35 1.75
C ASN A 360 -10.32 2.11 2.19
N THR A 361 -11.12 1.41 1.39
CA THR A 361 -12.43 0.88 1.78
C THR A 361 -12.32 -0.15 2.90
N LEU A 362 -11.18 -0.83 3.01
CA LEU A 362 -10.91 -1.81 4.04
C LEU A 362 -9.97 -1.25 5.11
N SER A 363 -10.24 -1.65 6.35
CA SER A 363 -9.31 -1.47 7.47
C SER A 363 -9.17 -2.77 8.26
N ASN A 364 -8.16 -2.84 9.13
CA ASN A 364 -7.91 -3.98 10.02
C ASN A 364 -7.82 -5.36 9.33
N VAL A 365 -7.43 -5.37 8.05
CA VAL A 365 -7.33 -6.60 7.27
C VAL A 365 -6.28 -7.54 7.87
N GLY A 366 -6.70 -8.75 8.22
CA GLY A 366 -5.89 -9.76 8.88
C GLY A 366 -6.03 -11.12 8.25
N LEU A 367 -4.95 -11.90 8.35
CA LEU A 367 -4.94 -13.32 8.03
C LEU A 367 -5.29 -14.11 9.28
N PHE A 368 -6.23 -15.04 9.14
CA PHE A 368 -6.67 -15.92 10.20
C PHE A 368 -6.46 -17.38 9.78
N VAL A 369 -5.99 -18.18 10.73
CA VAL A 369 -5.88 -19.63 10.60
C VAL A 369 -6.65 -20.27 11.74
N ASP A 370 -7.62 -21.13 11.41
CA ASP A 370 -8.51 -21.79 12.37
C ASP A 370 -9.18 -20.80 13.34
N GLY A 371 -9.54 -19.62 12.81
CA GLY A 371 -10.16 -18.53 13.56
C GLY A 371 -9.22 -17.65 14.38
N ALA A 372 -7.93 -17.99 14.53
CA ALA A 372 -6.93 -17.18 15.20
C ALA A 372 -6.26 -16.21 14.22
N LYS A 373 -6.12 -14.93 14.57
CA LYS A 373 -5.39 -13.96 13.74
C LYS A 373 -3.89 -14.24 13.80
N VAL A 374 -3.25 -14.48 12.66
CA VAL A 374 -1.83 -14.84 12.55
C VAL A 374 -0.97 -13.73 11.93
N SER A 375 -1.57 -12.82 11.17
CA SER A 375 -0.87 -11.67 10.58
C SER A 375 -1.83 -10.53 10.26
N SER A 376 -1.29 -9.31 10.14
CA SER A 376 -2.01 -8.14 9.63
C SER A 376 -1.47 -7.79 8.24
N ALA A 377 -2.33 -7.31 7.35
CA ALA A 377 -1.91 -6.96 6.00
C ALA A 377 -1.13 -5.65 5.96
N THR A 378 -0.14 -5.60 5.08
CA THR A 378 0.35 -4.37 4.45
C THR A 378 -0.22 -4.27 3.04
N ILE A 379 -0.30 -3.07 2.46
CA ILE A 379 -0.83 -2.87 1.11
C ILE A 379 0.31 -2.38 0.22
N ASN A 380 0.53 -3.04 -0.90
CA ASN A 380 1.53 -2.61 -1.89
C ASN A 380 0.92 -1.74 -3.00
N ALA A 381 1.77 -1.20 -3.88
CA ALA A 381 1.36 -0.33 -4.99
C ALA A 381 0.37 -1.00 -5.99
N ASN A 382 0.29 -2.33 -6.00
CA ASN A 382 -0.57 -3.11 -6.89
C ASN A 382 -1.93 -3.46 -6.27
N SER A 383 -2.31 -2.81 -5.16
CA SER A 383 -3.55 -3.12 -4.42
C SER A 383 -3.62 -4.56 -3.90
N GLN A 384 -2.46 -5.14 -3.60
CA GLN A 384 -2.36 -6.45 -2.97
C GLN A 384 -2.13 -6.29 -1.46
N PHE A 385 -2.87 -7.09 -0.70
CA PHE A 385 -2.76 -7.25 0.73
C PHE A 385 -1.73 -8.35 1.00
N VAL A 386 -0.59 -7.96 1.56
CA VAL A 386 0.55 -8.84 1.84
C VAL A 386 0.58 -9.14 3.34
N PHE A 387 0.52 -10.43 3.66
CA PHE A 387 0.67 -10.99 5.00
C PHE A 387 2.07 -11.58 5.12
N ASP A 388 2.96 -10.89 5.84
CA ASP A 388 4.32 -11.35 6.09
C ASP A 388 4.36 -12.15 7.39
N LEU A 389 4.87 -13.39 7.32
CA LEU A 389 5.17 -14.27 8.44
C LEU A 389 6.59 -14.86 8.30
N ALA A 390 7.49 -14.22 7.54
CA ALA A 390 8.79 -14.79 7.22
C ALA A 390 9.68 -14.94 8.47
N SER A 391 9.63 -13.95 9.37
CA SER A 391 10.38 -13.90 10.63
C SER A 391 9.77 -14.77 11.73
N THR A 392 8.44 -14.90 11.77
CA THR A 392 7.69 -15.74 12.71
C THR A 392 6.67 -16.61 11.97
N PRO A 393 7.12 -17.69 11.29
CA PRO A 393 6.23 -18.55 10.51
C PRO A 393 5.13 -19.18 11.37
N TYR A 394 3.92 -19.28 10.82
CA TYR A 394 2.83 -19.98 11.50
C TYR A 394 2.91 -21.48 11.20
N SER A 395 2.90 -22.31 12.25
CA SER A 395 2.96 -23.77 12.10
C SER A 395 1.58 -24.33 11.82
N LEU A 396 1.45 -25.03 10.70
CA LEU A 396 0.29 -25.81 10.29
C LEU A 396 0.60 -27.28 10.57
N THR A 397 -0.20 -27.92 11.40
CA THR A 397 -0.07 -29.37 11.63
C THR A 397 -0.55 -30.16 10.40
N THR A 398 -0.35 -31.47 10.37
CA THR A 398 -1.03 -32.31 9.37
C THR A 398 -2.53 -32.29 9.63
N GLY A 399 -3.33 -32.13 8.57
CA GLY A 399 -4.78 -32.03 8.65
C GLY A 399 -5.33 -30.83 7.87
N SER A 400 -6.63 -30.58 8.03
CA SER A 400 -7.32 -29.47 7.41
C SER A 400 -7.24 -28.22 8.29
N HIS A 401 -6.83 -27.10 7.70
CA HIS A 401 -6.77 -25.79 8.34
C HIS A 401 -7.63 -24.80 7.57
N GLN A 402 -8.46 -24.04 8.28
CA GLN A 402 -9.24 -22.97 7.68
C GLN A 402 -8.38 -21.71 7.55
N ILE A 403 -8.19 -21.24 6.31
CA ILE A 403 -7.46 -20.01 6.02
C ILE A 403 -8.47 -18.95 5.61
N GLU A 404 -8.46 -17.81 6.30
CA GLU A 404 -9.40 -16.71 6.07
C GLU A 404 -8.68 -15.37 6.04
N VAL A 405 -9.05 -14.52 5.08
CA VAL A 405 -8.76 -13.10 5.14
C VAL A 405 -9.99 -12.40 5.67
N ARG A 406 -9.86 -11.71 6.79
CA ARG A 406 -10.96 -10.93 7.38
C ARG A 406 -10.59 -9.47 7.49
N GLY A 407 -11.57 -8.58 7.41
CA GLY A 407 -11.34 -7.15 7.55
C GLY A 407 -12.62 -6.36 7.81
N ASP A 408 -12.44 -5.10 8.17
CA ASP A 408 -13.55 -4.16 8.38
C ASP A 408 -13.80 -3.39 7.09
N VAL A 409 -15.06 -3.30 6.68
CA VAL A 409 -15.49 -2.52 5.52
C VAL A 409 -15.94 -1.15 6.01
N VAL A 410 -15.07 -0.14 5.89
CA VAL A 410 -15.23 1.18 6.53
C VAL A 410 -15.74 2.27 5.59
N GLY A 411 -15.89 1.99 4.29
CA GLY A 411 -16.38 2.96 3.31
C GLY A 411 -16.78 2.32 2.00
N GLY A 412 -16.71 3.07 0.89
CA GLY A 412 -16.92 2.53 -0.45
C GLY A 412 -18.38 2.27 -0.82
N ALA A 413 -19.33 3.05 -0.28
CA ALA A 413 -20.76 2.94 -0.63
C ALA A 413 -20.99 2.92 -2.15
N ASN A 414 -21.93 2.07 -2.60
CA ASN A 414 -22.25 1.84 -4.03
C ASN A 414 -21.06 1.34 -4.87
N ARG A 415 -20.06 0.73 -4.24
CA ARG A 415 -18.93 0.07 -4.91
C ARG A 415 -18.89 -1.41 -4.56
N ASN A 416 -18.07 -2.15 -5.29
CA ASN A 416 -17.89 -3.57 -5.05
C ASN A 416 -16.42 -3.95 -5.13
N PHE A 417 -16.10 -5.08 -4.51
CA PHE A 417 -14.80 -5.72 -4.63
C PHE A 417 -14.92 -7.22 -4.36
N TYR A 418 -13.91 -7.97 -4.78
CA TYR A 418 -13.64 -9.31 -4.30
C TYR A 418 -12.14 -9.46 -4.08
N MET A 419 -11.74 -10.43 -3.28
CA MET A 419 -10.32 -10.80 -3.10
C MET A 419 -9.97 -12.01 -3.96
N SER A 420 -8.73 -12.07 -4.44
CA SER A 420 -8.22 -13.19 -5.22
C SER A 420 -6.83 -13.62 -4.73
N LEU A 421 -6.65 -14.93 -4.59
CA LEU A 421 -5.32 -15.55 -4.53
C LEU A 421 -4.97 -15.98 -5.97
N GLU A 422 -4.10 -15.23 -6.65
CA GLU A 422 -3.94 -15.32 -8.11
C GLU A 422 -3.10 -16.53 -8.52
N LYS A 423 -2.04 -16.85 -7.78
CA LYS A 423 -1.06 -17.89 -8.14
C LYS A 423 -0.54 -18.68 -6.92
N GLY A 424 -0.04 -19.90 -7.15
CA GLY A 424 0.58 -20.72 -6.10
C GLY A 424 1.71 -20.02 -5.33
N SER A 425 2.47 -19.16 -6.01
CA SER A 425 3.53 -18.34 -5.42
C SER A 425 3.06 -17.31 -4.40
N ASP A 426 1.78 -16.94 -4.45
CA ASP A 426 1.20 -15.97 -3.54
C ASP A 426 0.96 -16.59 -2.16
N LEU A 427 1.18 -17.90 -2.01
CA LEU A 427 1.13 -18.64 -0.76
C LEU A 427 2.50 -19.29 -0.50
N MET A 428 3.21 -18.79 0.50
CA MET A 428 4.56 -19.26 0.85
C MET A 428 4.49 -20.26 1.99
N ILE A 429 4.71 -21.54 1.68
CA ILE A 429 4.65 -22.63 2.65
C ILE A 429 5.95 -23.42 2.58
N ASN A 430 6.54 -23.72 3.73
CA ASN A 430 7.71 -24.58 3.83
C ASN A 430 7.40 -25.89 4.55
N ASP A 431 8.09 -26.96 4.17
CA ASP A 431 8.11 -28.21 4.95
C ASP A 431 8.89 -27.98 6.26
N SER A 432 8.36 -28.47 7.39
CA SER A 432 8.99 -28.26 8.71
C SER A 432 10.23 -29.12 8.99
N GLN A 433 10.37 -30.26 8.32
CA GLN A 433 11.40 -31.27 8.61
C GLN A 433 12.55 -31.21 7.60
N VAL A 434 12.27 -30.94 6.34
CA VAL A 434 13.28 -30.96 5.27
C VAL A 434 14.10 -29.68 5.27
N SER A 435 15.44 -29.84 5.35
CA SER A 435 16.41 -28.74 5.45
C SER A 435 16.13 -27.75 6.60
N GLY A 436 15.52 -28.21 7.69
CA GLY A 436 15.26 -27.39 8.88
C GLY A 436 14.19 -26.31 8.69
N GLY A 437 13.16 -26.56 7.89
CA GLY A 437 12.03 -25.63 7.76
C GLY A 437 12.10 -24.68 6.56
N THR A 438 13.05 -24.87 5.63
CA THR A 438 13.38 -23.87 4.59
C THR A 438 12.99 -24.27 3.17
N VAL A 439 12.68 -25.55 2.92
CA VAL A 439 12.25 -26.02 1.59
C VAL A 439 10.78 -25.69 1.37
N SER A 440 10.47 -24.98 0.29
CA SER A 440 9.10 -24.59 -0.02
C SER A 440 8.32 -25.73 -0.69
N VAL A 441 7.07 -25.87 -0.28
CA VAL A 441 6.10 -26.81 -0.83
C VAL A 441 5.29 -26.10 -1.90
N THR A 442 5.02 -26.76 -3.03
CA THR A 442 4.13 -26.22 -4.07
C THR A 442 2.67 -26.35 -3.63
N PRO A 443 1.95 -25.24 -3.40
CA PRO A 443 0.52 -25.32 -3.09
C PRO A 443 -0.27 -25.75 -4.32
N THR A 444 -1.27 -26.59 -4.11
CA THR A 444 -2.18 -27.06 -5.16
C THR A 444 -3.61 -26.64 -4.87
N TYR A 445 -4.48 -26.70 -5.88
CA TYR A 445 -5.91 -26.47 -5.74
C TYR A 445 -6.70 -27.61 -6.40
N LEU A 446 -7.54 -28.32 -5.64
CA LEU A 446 -8.24 -29.53 -6.09
C LEU A 446 -7.30 -30.51 -6.81
N SER A 447 -6.07 -30.64 -6.30
CA SER A 447 -4.98 -31.45 -6.88
C SER A 447 -4.42 -30.97 -8.22
N GLY A 448 -4.81 -29.78 -8.68
CA GLY A 448 -4.24 -29.09 -9.84
C GLY A 448 -3.44 -27.83 -9.46
N THR A 449 -3.11 -27.05 -10.49
CA THR A 449 -2.41 -25.76 -10.32
C THR A 449 -3.34 -24.71 -9.71
N LEU A 450 -2.85 -23.99 -8.71
CA LEU A 450 -3.54 -22.83 -8.15
C LEU A 450 -3.48 -21.66 -9.14
N ASN A 451 -4.63 -21.31 -9.71
CA ASN A 451 -4.83 -20.12 -10.55
C ASN A 451 -6.15 -19.43 -10.16
N ASN A 452 -6.09 -18.15 -9.81
CA ASN A 452 -7.24 -17.26 -9.57
C ASN A 452 -8.33 -17.85 -8.66
N LEU A 453 -7.99 -18.13 -7.40
CA LEU A 453 -8.98 -18.50 -6.39
C LEU A 453 -9.68 -17.23 -5.89
N ASN A 454 -10.77 -16.88 -6.55
CA ASN A 454 -11.56 -15.70 -6.24
C ASN A 454 -12.51 -15.94 -5.05
N ALA A 455 -12.72 -14.91 -4.25
CA ALA A 455 -13.88 -14.83 -3.35
C ALA A 455 -15.12 -14.36 -4.12
N GLY A 456 -16.28 -14.46 -3.48
CA GLY A 456 -17.52 -13.88 -3.98
C GLY A 456 -17.47 -12.35 -4.00
N LEU A 457 -18.25 -11.75 -4.90
CA LEU A 457 -18.35 -10.31 -4.99
C LEU A 457 -19.01 -9.74 -3.73
N VAL A 458 -18.29 -8.85 -3.04
CA VAL A 458 -18.81 -8.03 -1.95
C VAL A 458 -19.37 -6.75 -2.56
N THR A 459 -20.69 -6.56 -2.42
CA THR A 459 -21.37 -5.33 -2.82
C THR A 459 -21.60 -4.46 -1.59
N ILE A 460 -21.07 -3.25 -1.61
CA ILE A 460 -21.24 -2.30 -0.52
C ILE A 460 -22.49 -1.48 -0.84
N LEU A 461 -23.51 -1.64 0.00
CA LEU A 461 -24.80 -0.99 -0.16
C LEU A 461 -24.64 0.54 -0.15
N ASN A 462 -25.56 1.23 -0.84
CA ASN A 462 -25.64 2.68 -0.83
C ASN A 462 -25.84 3.21 0.60
N GLY A 463 -25.35 4.43 0.85
CA GLY A 463 -25.69 5.16 2.05
C GLY A 463 -27.19 5.29 2.24
N THR A 464 -27.70 5.02 3.44
CA THR A 464 -29.11 5.29 3.79
C THR A 464 -29.19 6.11 5.07
N LEU A 465 -30.22 6.96 5.14
CA LEU A 465 -30.56 7.71 6.35
C LEU A 465 -31.92 7.22 6.84
N THR A 466 -31.96 6.66 8.05
CA THR A 466 -33.22 6.35 8.73
C THR A 466 -33.58 7.48 9.69
N ILE A 467 -34.86 7.82 9.74
CA ILE A 467 -35.42 8.82 10.63
C ILE A 467 -36.52 8.14 11.43
N ASN A 468 -36.28 7.99 12.73
CA ASN A 468 -37.23 7.41 13.66
C ASN A 468 -37.61 8.46 14.71
N GLN A 469 -38.83 8.40 15.26
CA GLN A 469 -39.15 9.19 16.45
C GLN A 469 -38.18 8.81 17.58
N ASP A 470 -37.64 9.80 18.28
CA ASP A 470 -36.79 9.53 19.44
C ASP A 470 -37.63 8.89 20.55
N THR A 471 -37.23 7.72 21.04
CA THR A 471 -37.97 7.00 22.08
C THR A 471 -37.87 7.67 23.45
N ALA A 472 -36.87 8.54 23.66
CA ALA A 472 -36.79 9.38 24.85
C ALA A 472 -37.77 10.56 24.82
N PHE A 473 -38.33 10.86 23.64
CA PHE A 473 -39.36 11.88 23.48
C PHE A 473 -40.72 11.32 23.88
N ASN A 474 -41.00 11.41 25.18
CA ASN A 474 -42.33 11.20 25.72
C ASN A 474 -43.20 12.40 25.32
N ASN A 475 -44.21 12.16 24.50
CA ASN A 475 -45.11 13.20 24.05
C ASN A 475 -45.82 13.88 25.25
N THR A 476 -45.69 15.20 25.36
CA THR A 476 -46.72 16.00 26.02
C THR A 476 -47.95 15.98 25.12
N THR A 477 -48.92 15.11 25.39
CA THR A 477 -50.21 15.07 24.67
C THR A 477 -51.07 16.32 24.87
N SER A 478 -50.57 17.32 25.60
CA SER A 478 -51.11 18.67 25.65
C SER A 478 -49.98 19.69 25.68
N LEU A 479 -50.00 20.61 24.72
CA LEU A 479 -49.20 21.83 24.74
C LEU A 479 -50.07 22.91 25.38
N VAL A 480 -49.64 23.48 26.51
CA VAL A 480 -50.38 24.53 27.21
C VAL A 480 -50.10 25.88 26.53
N GLY A 481 -51.14 26.64 26.20
CA GLY A 481 -51.01 27.99 25.64
C GLY A 481 -50.25 28.93 26.60
N GLY A 482 -49.39 29.77 26.05
CA GLY A 482 -48.47 30.65 26.78
C GLY A 482 -47.10 30.05 27.09
N ALA A 483 -46.84 28.78 26.75
CA ALA A 483 -45.55 28.14 26.99
C ALA A 483 -44.51 28.50 25.89
N THR A 484 -43.28 28.80 26.31
CA THR A 484 -42.17 29.15 25.41
C THR A 484 -41.14 28.02 25.29
N ASN A 485 -40.50 27.89 24.12
CA ASN A 485 -39.44 26.94 23.81
C ASN A 485 -39.80 25.46 24.12
N VAL A 486 -41.06 25.10 23.88
CA VAL A 486 -41.56 23.75 24.15
C VAL A 486 -41.01 22.79 23.10
N LYS A 487 -40.48 21.64 23.54
CA LYS A 487 -40.06 20.56 22.64
C LYS A 487 -41.29 19.88 22.05
N MET A 488 -41.56 20.12 20.76
CA MET A 488 -42.76 19.68 20.07
C MET A 488 -42.54 18.37 19.30
N ALA A 489 -41.31 18.10 18.88
CA ALA A 489 -40.92 16.84 18.28
C ALA A 489 -39.44 16.57 18.50
N ALA A 490 -39.07 15.29 18.56
CA ALA A 490 -37.69 14.85 18.45
C ALA A 490 -37.59 13.55 17.66
N TYR A 491 -36.57 13.49 16.81
CA TYR A 491 -36.33 12.40 15.89
C TYR A 491 -34.85 12.00 15.94
N LYS A 492 -34.60 10.70 15.92
CA LYS A 492 -33.27 10.11 15.84
C LYS A 492 -32.95 9.80 14.38
N PHE A 493 -31.91 10.45 13.88
CA PHE A 493 -31.37 10.27 12.54
C PHE A 493 -30.20 9.30 12.64
N THR A 494 -30.21 8.23 11.85
CA THR A 494 -29.11 7.25 11.79
C THR A 494 -28.67 7.05 10.35
N ALA A 495 -27.40 7.31 10.07
CA ALA A 495 -26.78 7.03 8.78
C ALA A 495 -26.18 5.62 8.78
N TYR A 496 -26.36 4.91 7.67
CA TYR A 496 -25.74 3.63 7.38
C TYR A 496 -24.95 3.75 6.08
N GLY A 497 -23.79 3.09 5.98
CA GLY A 497 -22.97 3.07 4.78
C GLY A 497 -22.00 4.26 4.68
N GLU A 498 -22.50 5.49 4.61
CA GLU A 498 -21.67 6.70 4.53
C GLU A 498 -22.23 7.83 5.39
N ASP A 499 -21.39 8.81 5.71
CA ASP A 499 -21.82 10.02 6.41
C ASP A 499 -22.83 10.78 5.54
N VAL A 500 -24.03 10.99 6.09
CA VAL A 500 -25.10 11.66 5.35
C VAL A 500 -25.16 13.13 5.77
N LYS A 501 -24.92 14.02 4.82
CA LYS A 501 -25.15 15.45 4.96
C LYS A 501 -26.58 15.79 4.58
N VAL A 502 -27.32 16.41 5.50
CA VAL A 502 -28.68 16.88 5.24
C VAL A 502 -28.63 18.37 4.89
N ASN A 503 -29.01 18.72 3.66
CA ASN A 503 -28.96 20.12 3.21
C ASN A 503 -30.19 20.94 3.66
N SER A 504 -31.35 20.30 3.72
CA SER A 504 -32.59 20.92 4.18
C SER A 504 -33.48 19.91 4.90
N LEU A 505 -34.30 20.44 5.80
CA LEU A 505 -35.32 19.67 6.51
C LEU A 505 -36.63 20.46 6.50
N SER A 506 -37.71 19.80 6.11
CA SER A 506 -39.04 20.39 6.14
C SER A 506 -39.91 19.67 7.18
N PHE A 507 -40.59 20.44 8.02
CA PHE A 507 -41.59 19.92 8.93
C PHE A 507 -42.95 20.57 8.64
N SER A 508 -44.00 19.75 8.60
CA SER A 508 -45.37 20.22 8.34
C SER A 508 -46.22 20.02 9.59
N PRO A 509 -46.54 21.09 10.34
CA PRO A 509 -47.35 20.96 11.54
C PRO A 509 -48.83 20.72 11.18
N SER A 510 -49.45 19.73 11.81
CA SER A 510 -50.90 19.57 11.82
C SER A 510 -51.43 20.03 13.18
N LEU A 511 -52.24 21.10 13.17
CA LEU A 511 -52.81 21.72 14.36
C LEU A 511 -54.30 21.38 14.36
N THR A 512 -54.76 20.61 15.34
CA THR A 512 -56.18 20.20 15.45
C THR A 512 -56.80 20.80 16.72
N GLY A 513 -58.01 21.34 16.59
CA GLY A 513 -58.74 21.96 17.72
C GLY A 513 -58.32 23.38 18.08
N MET A 514 -57.55 24.06 17.22
CA MET A 514 -57.22 25.48 17.34
C MET A 514 -58.00 26.30 16.29
N SER A 515 -58.16 27.62 16.49
CA SER A 515 -58.80 28.50 15.49
C SER A 515 -57.99 28.53 14.18
N GLY A 516 -58.63 28.84 13.05
CA GLY A 516 -58.01 28.76 11.70
C GLY A 516 -56.77 29.64 11.48
N ASN A 517 -56.41 30.49 12.44
CA ASN A 517 -55.23 31.36 12.42
C ASN A 517 -54.15 30.93 13.42
N ALA A 518 -54.25 29.73 14.01
CA ALA A 518 -53.27 29.23 14.96
C ALA A 518 -51.87 29.11 14.33
N LYS A 519 -50.90 29.70 15.00
CA LYS A 519 -49.48 29.72 14.61
C LYS A 519 -48.64 29.23 15.77
N LEU A 520 -47.60 28.47 15.44
CA LEU A 520 -46.48 28.27 16.36
C LEU A 520 -45.46 29.34 16.01
N ILE A 521 -45.09 30.20 16.97
CA ILE A 521 -44.05 31.21 16.74
C ILE A 521 -42.73 30.73 17.31
N ASN A 522 -41.66 31.41 16.93
CA ASN A 522 -40.30 31.13 17.42
C ASN A 522 -39.89 29.66 17.27
N VAL A 523 -40.34 29.01 16.19
CA VAL A 523 -40.05 27.60 15.94
C VAL A 523 -38.62 27.46 15.42
N GLY A 524 -37.78 26.81 16.21
CA GLY A 524 -36.38 26.56 15.93
C GLY A 524 -36.08 25.07 15.73
N LEU A 525 -35.09 24.79 14.90
CA LEU A 525 -34.48 23.48 14.75
C LEU A 525 -33.34 23.33 15.74
N TYR A 526 -33.26 22.21 16.43
CA TYR A 526 -32.17 21.90 17.35
C TYR A 526 -31.53 20.58 16.96
N ILE A 527 -30.20 20.54 16.95
CA ILE A 527 -29.40 19.37 16.59
C ILE A 527 -28.50 19.05 17.78
N ASN A 528 -28.66 17.86 18.36
CA ASN A 528 -28.00 17.45 19.60
C ASN A 528 -28.12 18.50 20.73
N GLY A 529 -29.26 19.18 20.79
CA GLY A 529 -29.58 20.20 21.79
C GLY A 529 -29.13 21.63 21.46
N GLY A 530 -28.28 21.84 20.44
CA GLY A 530 -27.89 23.17 19.97
C GLY A 530 -28.85 23.69 18.89
N GLN A 531 -29.27 24.96 18.98
CA GLN A 531 -30.13 25.57 17.97
C GLN A 531 -29.38 25.78 16.65
N VAL A 532 -30.02 25.49 15.53
CA VAL A 532 -29.46 25.63 14.18
C VAL A 532 -30.43 26.40 13.29
N GLY A 533 -29.90 27.42 12.63
CA GLY A 533 -30.69 28.34 11.81
C GLY A 533 -31.53 29.31 12.64
N SER A 534 -32.29 30.16 11.95
CA SER A 534 -33.15 31.15 12.57
C SER A 534 -34.51 30.56 12.95
N ASN A 535 -35.10 31.09 14.02
CA ASN A 535 -36.48 30.81 14.37
C ASN A 535 -37.44 31.28 13.26
N GLN A 536 -38.49 30.51 13.04
CA GLN A 536 -39.53 30.79 12.05
C GLN A 536 -40.93 30.66 12.66
N THR A 537 -41.95 31.08 11.91
CA THR A 537 -43.35 30.89 12.31
C THR A 537 -43.95 29.74 11.52
N ALA A 538 -44.46 28.72 12.20
CA ALA A 538 -45.10 27.57 11.59
C ALA A 538 -46.62 27.77 11.52
N THR A 539 -47.19 27.55 10.34
CA THR A 539 -48.64 27.66 10.09
C THR A 539 -49.20 26.27 9.81
N HIS A 540 -50.45 26.03 10.20
CA HIS A 540 -51.12 24.75 9.97
C HIS A 540 -50.98 24.26 8.52
N ALA A 541 -50.64 22.98 8.36
CA ALA A 541 -50.54 22.25 7.10
C ALA A 541 -49.58 22.88 6.07
N THR A 542 -48.73 23.81 6.50
CA THR A 542 -47.75 24.49 5.65
C THR A 542 -46.36 24.00 6.03
N ALA A 543 -45.61 23.46 5.07
CA ALA A 543 -44.25 22.97 5.32
C ALA A 543 -43.33 24.14 5.69
N LEU A 544 -42.74 24.07 6.88
CA LEU A 544 -41.69 24.99 7.30
C LEU A 544 -40.34 24.34 7.05
N THR A 545 -39.52 25.00 6.22
CA THR A 545 -38.26 24.44 5.74
C THR A 545 -37.07 25.17 6.35
N PHE A 546 -36.18 24.41 6.96
CA PHE A 546 -34.85 24.86 7.34
C PHE A 546 -33.90 24.47 6.21
N SER A 547 -33.43 25.47 5.46
CA SER A 547 -32.49 25.30 4.35
C SER A 547 -31.06 25.60 4.78
N ASN A 548 -30.08 25.23 3.94
CA ASN A 548 -28.66 25.51 4.15
C ASN A 548 -28.11 24.96 5.48
N LEU A 549 -28.63 23.81 5.92
CA LEU A 549 -28.17 23.17 7.16
C LEU A 549 -26.68 22.81 7.05
N GLY A 550 -26.19 22.45 5.86
CA GLY A 550 -24.76 22.40 5.60
C GLY A 550 -24.02 21.45 6.56
N SER A 551 -22.93 21.91 7.18
CA SER A 551 -22.19 21.15 8.19
C SER A 551 -22.91 21.05 9.53
N ASN A 552 -23.98 21.82 9.76
CA ASN A 552 -24.73 21.79 11.02
C ASN A 552 -25.56 20.51 11.18
N LEU A 553 -25.88 19.80 10.08
CA LEU A 553 -26.51 18.48 10.13
C LEU A 553 -25.77 17.48 9.23
N THR A 554 -24.69 16.93 9.78
CA THR A 554 -24.02 15.75 9.23
C THR A 554 -24.23 14.60 10.20
N VAL A 555 -24.78 13.49 9.70
CA VAL A 555 -25.00 12.28 10.49
C VAL A 555 -23.91 11.29 10.11
N SER A 556 -22.91 11.15 10.98
CA SER A 556 -21.84 10.20 10.74
C SER A 556 -22.28 8.76 11.01
N VAL A 557 -21.75 7.81 10.25
CA VAL A 557 -22.08 6.39 10.42
C VAL A 557 -21.75 5.95 11.86
N GLY A 558 -22.66 5.19 12.47
CA GLY A 558 -22.49 4.70 13.84
C GLY A 558 -22.69 5.75 14.94
N THR A 559 -22.88 7.03 14.59
CA THR A 559 -23.12 8.12 15.55
C THR A 559 -24.47 8.80 15.24
N PRO A 560 -25.57 8.30 15.82
CA PRO A 560 -26.88 8.89 15.59
C PRO A 560 -26.97 10.34 16.09
N VAL A 561 -27.79 11.15 15.40
CA VAL A 561 -28.02 12.56 15.74
C VAL A 561 -29.47 12.74 16.17
N ILE A 562 -29.71 13.49 17.25
CA ILE A 562 -31.06 13.86 17.68
C ILE A 562 -31.41 15.22 17.09
N VAL A 563 -32.50 15.25 16.32
CA VAL A 563 -33.06 16.44 15.69
C VAL A 563 -34.38 16.77 16.37
N GLU A 564 -34.47 17.96 16.96
CA GLU A 564 -35.64 18.41 17.70
C GLU A 564 -36.23 19.67 17.06
N VAL A 565 -37.55 19.80 17.19
CA VAL A 565 -38.27 21.03 16.87
C VAL A 565 -38.82 21.60 18.17
N ARG A 566 -38.48 22.86 18.47
CA ARG A 566 -38.99 23.57 19.65
C ARG A 566 -39.60 24.89 19.23
N GLY A 567 -40.61 25.38 19.95
CA GLY A 567 -41.23 26.67 19.66
C GLY A 567 -42.16 27.13 20.75
N ASP A 568 -42.79 28.28 20.52
CA ASP A 568 -43.73 28.86 21.47
C ASP A 568 -45.17 28.56 21.04
N VAL A 569 -46.00 28.27 22.03
CA VAL A 569 -47.42 27.96 21.87
C VAL A 569 -48.18 29.16 22.41
N ILE A 570 -48.77 29.98 21.53
CA ILE A 570 -49.53 31.18 21.93
C ILE A 570 -51.03 30.93 21.82
#